data_AF-A0A5R9FDC1-F1
#
_entry.id   AF-A0A5R9FDC1-F1
#
_cell.length_a   1.000
_cell.length_b   1.000
_cell.length_c   1.000
_cell.angle_alpha   90.00
_cell.angle_beta   90.00
_cell.angle_gamma   90.00
#
_symmetry.space_group_name_H-M   'P 1'
#
loop_
_entity.id
_entity.type
_entity.pdbx_description
1 polymer ?
#
loop_
_entity_poly.entity_id
_entity_poly.type
_entity_poly.pdbx_seq_one_letter_code
_entity_poly.pdbx_strand_id
1 'polypeptide(L)'
;MLLLCARLYSELGLPIAAKQYALAAATAAKSAHAPELNRFVPRGIVLAAQYDRQAGNWISATRLFCIGLMAQNAYCDEPYNHERYPYVWDMMGNQALTLRAADAVRPGFVPLLRTITASVGIDTLIDDLLAPIAGDPTATEEAYTEEADVHGMGRPFSDVGPTRRYVWNALGVDWEIICPNERLSVLAAERYTAALQVFLGELAVGDPLFLPGSLSVEIRADATLPHDQPAVCAQSADRGTNRWRLRLPQAASADREAEPSRLLTAVVKVVLSQSLLSDEAFMDLVEQALAGGLWHKLFVGRPYDELADFLRAGDYQTMAALADPAVGAGTPRGQAKPAALPARTGPGPGYEHETAFDTVRNRYAVMLPIVRYTLPRLAADPGFRRTATQLRQEGWRDWHLLTAIANAVGNHRAQQQGLRPSPGDSSEHRARILAAMQAPEHPDDPPVPVQAFTEHALRAHLFVAAVSTARGLGLAIRPGPLDPQALLSVLGDRYGYWTDDIEHTDPFGWPATQGDTI
;
A
#
# COMPACT_ATOMS: atom_id res chain seq x y z
N MET A 1 12.36 -21.86 14.67
CA MET A 1 12.37 -21.09 13.41
C MET A 1 11.01 -20.49 13.08
N LEU A 2 9.94 -21.27 12.86
CA LEU A 2 8.64 -20.72 12.44
C LEU A 2 8.06 -19.62 13.36
N LEU A 3 8.10 -19.81 14.68
CA LEU A 3 7.66 -18.78 15.64
C LEU A 3 8.56 -17.53 15.65
N LEU A 4 9.84 -17.66 15.28
CA LEU A 4 10.72 -16.52 15.11
C LEU A 4 10.33 -15.72 13.85
N CYS A 5 10.08 -16.41 12.74
CA CYS A 5 9.57 -15.76 11.52
C CYS A 5 8.23 -15.04 11.78
N ALA A 6 7.32 -15.67 12.54
CA ALA A 6 6.05 -15.03 12.93
C ALA A 6 6.28 -13.71 13.67
N ARG A 7 7.21 -13.71 14.64
CA ARG A 7 7.60 -12.49 15.36
C ARG A 7 8.19 -11.43 14.43
N LEU A 8 9.10 -11.82 13.54
CA LEU A 8 9.73 -10.89 12.59
C LEU A 8 8.69 -10.21 11.68
N TYR A 9 7.74 -10.97 11.12
CA TYR A 9 6.66 -10.39 10.32
C TYR A 9 5.78 -9.44 11.14
N SER A 10 5.48 -9.77 12.40
CA SER A 10 4.71 -8.87 13.27
C SER A 10 5.44 -7.57 13.58
N GLU A 11 6.75 -7.64 13.83
CA GLU A 11 7.61 -6.47 14.05
C GLU A 11 7.73 -5.60 12.77
N LEU A 12 7.61 -6.21 11.58
CA LEU A 12 7.53 -5.51 10.29
C LEU A 12 6.14 -4.92 9.98
N GLY A 13 5.15 -5.08 10.86
CA GLY A 13 3.78 -4.61 10.62
C GLY A 13 3.01 -5.50 9.63
N LEU A 14 3.37 -6.78 9.52
CA LEU A 14 2.82 -7.76 8.57
C LEU A 14 2.05 -8.88 9.31
N PRO A 15 0.90 -8.58 9.94
CA PRO A 15 0.26 -9.50 10.88
C PRO A 15 -0.33 -10.77 10.29
N ILE A 16 -0.81 -10.76 9.05
CA ILE A 16 -1.43 -11.94 8.46
C ILE A 16 -0.35 -12.94 8.01
N ALA A 17 0.81 -12.45 7.54
CA ALA A 17 2.01 -13.27 7.40
C ALA A 17 2.47 -13.83 8.77
N ALA A 18 2.50 -13.00 9.82
CA ALA A 18 2.83 -13.47 11.17
C ALA A 18 1.88 -14.58 11.66
N LYS A 19 0.57 -14.40 11.46
CA LYS A 19 -0.49 -15.38 11.74
C LYS A 19 -0.23 -16.71 11.01
N GLN A 20 0.05 -16.66 9.70
CA GLN A 20 0.37 -17.86 8.92
C GLN A 20 1.51 -18.67 9.55
N TYR A 21 2.62 -18.02 9.90
CA TYR A 21 3.79 -18.70 10.46
C TYR A 21 3.56 -19.24 11.87
N ALA A 22 2.78 -18.53 12.69
CA ALA A 22 2.39 -19.00 14.02
C ALA A 22 1.51 -20.26 13.95
N LEU A 23 0.54 -20.28 13.03
CA LEU A 23 -0.34 -21.43 12.80
C LEU A 23 0.39 -22.61 12.14
N ALA A 24 1.33 -22.32 11.23
CA ALA A 24 2.20 -23.35 10.67
C ALA A 24 3.07 -24.00 11.75
N ALA A 25 3.58 -23.22 12.72
CA ALA A 25 4.32 -23.77 13.86
C ALA A 25 3.45 -24.70 14.72
N ALA A 26 2.22 -24.28 15.02
CA ALA A 26 1.28 -25.11 15.78
C ALA A 26 0.95 -26.42 15.04
N THR A 27 0.73 -26.34 13.73
CA THR A 27 0.42 -27.51 12.89
C THR A 27 1.60 -28.45 12.78
N ALA A 28 2.80 -27.93 12.53
CA ALA A 28 4.02 -28.72 12.47
C ALA A 28 4.30 -29.43 13.81
N ALA A 29 4.09 -28.74 14.93
CA ALA A 29 4.23 -29.32 16.26
C ALA A 29 3.21 -30.45 16.51
N LYS A 30 1.94 -30.23 16.14
CA LYS A 30 0.87 -31.23 16.30
C LYS A 30 1.10 -32.48 15.43
N SER A 31 1.68 -32.32 14.25
CA SER A 31 1.98 -33.43 13.35
C SER A 31 3.30 -34.15 13.66
N ALA A 32 4.14 -33.61 14.55
CA ALA A 32 5.40 -34.23 14.90
C ALA A 32 5.21 -35.42 15.86
N HIS A 33 5.97 -36.49 15.66
CA HIS A 33 5.98 -37.67 16.55
C HIS A 33 6.83 -37.44 17.82
N ALA A 34 6.82 -36.22 18.36
CA ALA A 34 7.72 -35.75 19.42
C ALA A 34 6.89 -34.98 20.48
N PRO A 35 6.46 -35.64 21.57
CA PRO A 35 5.57 -35.05 22.57
C PRO A 35 6.07 -33.74 23.20
N GLU A 36 7.38 -33.55 23.31
CA GLU A 36 8.02 -32.33 23.79
C GLU A 36 7.73 -31.09 22.92
N LEU A 37 7.29 -31.31 21.67
CA LEU A 37 6.88 -30.25 20.77
C LEU A 37 5.42 -29.83 20.97
N ASN A 38 4.60 -30.62 21.68
CA ASN A 38 3.18 -30.31 21.88
C ASN A 38 2.94 -28.95 22.54
N ARG A 39 3.88 -28.48 23.38
CA ARG A 39 3.84 -27.12 23.98
C ARG A 39 3.82 -25.99 22.96
N PHE A 40 4.27 -26.24 21.72
CA PHE A 40 4.25 -25.23 20.65
C PHE A 40 2.88 -25.15 19.94
N VAL A 41 2.01 -26.14 20.12
CA VAL A 41 0.64 -26.12 19.59
C VAL A 41 -0.14 -24.93 20.17
N PRO A 42 -0.34 -24.82 21.50
CA PRO A 42 -1.06 -23.67 22.05
C PRO A 42 -0.29 -22.36 21.87
N ARG A 43 1.05 -22.38 21.96
CA ARG A 43 1.86 -21.18 21.72
C ARG A 43 1.64 -20.58 20.32
N GLY A 44 1.61 -21.41 19.29
CA GLY A 44 1.35 -20.94 17.92
C GLY A 44 -0.07 -20.39 17.76
N ILE A 45 -1.08 -21.04 18.36
CA ILE A 45 -2.48 -20.59 18.28
C ILE A 45 -2.69 -19.26 19.03
N VAL A 46 -2.14 -19.11 20.24
CA VAL A 46 -2.28 -17.87 21.03
C VAL A 46 -1.55 -16.70 20.35
N LEU A 47 -0.35 -16.93 19.81
CA LEU A 47 0.36 -15.90 19.04
C LEU A 47 -0.40 -15.54 17.74
N ALA A 48 -1.00 -16.52 17.06
CA ALA A 48 -1.84 -16.26 15.90
C ALA A 48 -3.04 -15.36 16.26
N ALA A 49 -3.65 -15.54 17.43
CA ALA A 49 -4.70 -14.67 17.93
C ALA A 49 -4.18 -13.23 18.18
N GLN A 50 -2.97 -13.08 18.73
CA GLN A 50 -2.34 -11.78 18.91
C GLN A 50 -2.11 -11.06 17.58
N TYR A 51 -1.65 -11.78 16.55
CA TYR A 51 -1.45 -11.20 15.22
C TYR A 51 -2.76 -10.89 14.50
N ASP A 52 -3.81 -11.70 14.71
CA ASP A 52 -5.15 -11.42 14.18
C ASP A 52 -5.74 -10.15 14.80
N ARG A 53 -5.51 -9.94 16.11
CA ARG A 53 -5.84 -8.68 16.80
C ARG A 53 -5.08 -7.50 16.22
N GLN A 54 -3.78 -7.65 15.97
CA GLN A 54 -2.95 -6.63 15.31
C GLN A 54 -3.48 -6.25 13.92
N ALA A 55 -4.06 -7.21 13.19
CA ALA A 55 -4.73 -6.96 11.92
C ALA A 55 -6.12 -6.31 12.05
N GLY A 56 -6.59 -6.00 13.26
CA GLY A 56 -7.90 -5.39 13.53
C GLY A 56 -9.04 -6.40 13.73
N ASN A 57 -8.78 -7.71 13.61
CA ASN A 57 -9.80 -8.75 13.71
C ASN A 57 -10.04 -9.17 15.17
N TRP A 58 -10.59 -8.25 15.97
CA TRP A 58 -10.60 -8.41 17.42
C TRP A 58 -11.53 -9.53 17.90
N ILE A 59 -12.70 -9.74 17.28
CA ILE A 59 -13.63 -10.80 17.69
C ILE A 59 -13.09 -12.18 17.27
N SER A 60 -12.53 -12.28 16.07
CA SER A 60 -11.87 -13.48 15.54
C SER A 60 -10.67 -13.85 16.42
N ALA A 61 -9.88 -12.87 16.86
CA ALA A 61 -8.79 -13.04 17.80
C ALA A 61 -9.27 -13.55 19.17
N THR A 62 -10.36 -13.02 19.73
CA THR A 62 -10.93 -13.53 21.00
C THR A 62 -11.33 -14.99 20.89
N ARG A 63 -11.97 -15.40 19.78
CA ARG A 63 -12.33 -16.81 19.54
C ARG A 63 -11.10 -17.70 19.39
N LEU A 64 -10.11 -17.27 18.61
CA LEU A 64 -8.88 -18.02 18.39
C LEU A 64 -8.07 -18.16 19.69
N PHE A 65 -8.07 -17.14 20.54
CA PHE A 65 -7.46 -17.19 21.86
C PHE A 65 -8.12 -18.24 22.77
N CYS A 66 -9.45 -18.31 22.79
CA CYS A 66 -10.16 -19.32 23.56
C CYS A 66 -9.79 -20.75 23.10
N ILE A 67 -9.67 -20.97 21.79
CA ILE A 67 -9.17 -22.24 21.24
C ILE A 67 -7.71 -22.49 21.69
N GLY A 68 -6.88 -21.45 21.69
CA GLY A 68 -5.52 -21.50 22.21
C GLY A 68 -5.45 -21.92 23.68
N LEU A 69 -6.36 -21.43 24.53
CA LEU A 69 -6.47 -21.82 25.93
C LEU A 69 -6.93 -23.28 26.10
N MET A 70 -7.87 -23.74 25.27
CA MET A 70 -8.25 -25.16 25.26
C MET A 70 -7.04 -26.04 24.92
N ALA A 71 -6.24 -25.65 23.93
CA ALA A 71 -4.98 -26.32 23.60
C ALA A 71 -3.94 -26.20 24.73
N GLN A 72 -3.87 -25.06 25.42
CA GLN A 72 -2.96 -24.82 26.53
C GLN A 72 -3.25 -25.81 27.67
N ASN A 73 -4.53 -25.96 28.05
CA ASN A 73 -4.96 -26.92 29.05
C ASN A 73 -4.73 -28.39 28.63
N ALA A 74 -4.77 -28.68 27.33
CA ALA A 74 -4.59 -30.03 26.82
C ALA A 74 -3.12 -30.48 26.72
N TYR A 75 -2.19 -29.55 26.45
CA TYR A 75 -0.81 -29.89 26.09
C TYR A 75 0.27 -29.37 27.05
N CYS A 76 -0.07 -28.47 27.98
CA CYS A 76 0.90 -27.82 28.86
C CYS A 76 0.61 -28.12 30.33
N ASP A 77 1.65 -28.52 31.08
CA ASP A 77 1.60 -28.53 32.54
C ASP A 77 1.60 -27.10 33.08
N GLU A 78 0.87 -26.89 34.19
CA GLU A 78 0.66 -25.58 34.82
C GLU A 78 0.28 -24.50 33.79
N PRO A 79 -0.83 -24.68 33.04
CA PRO A 79 -1.12 -23.97 31.80
C PRO A 79 -1.14 -22.42 31.92
N TYR A 80 -1.30 -21.90 33.14
CA TYR A 80 -1.36 -20.46 33.45
C TYR A 80 -0.15 -19.92 34.21
N ASN A 81 0.96 -20.68 34.30
CA ASN A 81 2.20 -20.19 34.92
C ASN A 81 2.75 -18.99 34.12
N HIS A 82 2.78 -17.82 34.74
CA HIS A 82 3.16 -16.55 34.12
C HIS A 82 4.61 -16.53 33.62
N GLU A 83 5.55 -17.09 34.39
CA GLU A 83 6.96 -17.15 34.00
C GLU A 83 7.20 -18.08 32.82
N ARG A 84 6.45 -19.18 32.75
CA ARG A 84 6.61 -20.21 31.71
C ARG A 84 5.88 -19.85 30.41
N TYR A 85 4.72 -19.19 30.51
CA TYR A 85 3.85 -18.89 29.39
C TYR A 85 3.42 -17.42 29.34
N PRO A 86 4.37 -16.47 29.23
CA PRO A 86 4.06 -15.03 29.20
C PRO A 86 3.10 -14.65 28.06
N TYR A 87 3.20 -15.34 26.92
CA TYR A 87 2.32 -15.10 25.76
C TYR A 87 0.82 -15.32 26.06
N VAL A 88 0.47 -16.16 27.05
CA VAL A 88 -0.92 -16.36 27.47
C VAL A 88 -1.43 -15.12 28.20
N TRP A 89 -0.61 -14.58 29.10
CA TRP A 89 -0.94 -13.42 29.91
C TRP A 89 -0.96 -12.13 29.10
N ASP A 90 -0.01 -11.96 28.17
CA ASP A 90 -0.03 -10.87 27.20
C ASP A 90 -1.34 -10.86 26.41
N MET A 91 -1.77 -12.03 25.93
CA MET A 91 -3.03 -12.14 25.18
C MET A 91 -4.27 -12.03 26.06
N MET A 92 -4.20 -12.39 27.34
CA MET A 92 -5.25 -12.17 28.33
C MET A 92 -5.45 -10.66 28.60
N GLY A 93 -4.36 -9.91 28.78
CA GLY A 93 -4.38 -8.45 28.88
C GLY A 93 -4.97 -7.80 27.63
N ASN A 94 -4.63 -8.33 26.45
CA ASN A 94 -5.29 -7.92 25.20
C ASN A 94 -6.81 -8.17 25.23
N GLN A 95 -7.30 -9.31 25.76
CA GLN A 95 -8.75 -9.54 25.88
C GLN A 95 -9.43 -8.52 26.80
N ALA A 96 -8.81 -8.20 27.93
CA ALA A 96 -9.29 -7.14 28.82
C ALA A 96 -9.40 -5.81 28.06
N LEU A 97 -8.35 -5.41 27.33
CA LEU A 97 -8.37 -4.19 26.53
C LEU A 97 -9.41 -4.23 25.40
N THR A 98 -9.69 -5.39 24.80
CA THR A 98 -10.79 -5.53 23.83
C THR A 98 -12.14 -5.30 24.45
N LEU A 99 -12.39 -5.89 25.62
CA LEU A 99 -13.65 -5.69 26.34
C LEU A 99 -13.81 -4.24 26.79
N ARG A 100 -12.74 -3.60 27.27
CA ARG A 100 -12.75 -2.17 27.63
C ARG A 100 -13.03 -1.28 26.43
N ALA A 101 -12.43 -1.55 25.28
CA ALA A 101 -12.69 -0.78 24.06
C ALA A 101 -14.12 -1.01 23.54
N ALA A 102 -14.60 -2.26 23.56
CA ALA A 102 -15.98 -2.57 23.21
C ALA A 102 -16.95 -1.82 24.12
N ASP A 103 -16.77 -1.87 25.43
CA ASP A 103 -17.62 -1.14 26.37
C ASP A 103 -17.63 0.37 26.10
N ALA A 104 -16.46 0.95 25.81
CA ALA A 104 -16.31 2.38 25.55
C ALA A 104 -16.95 2.86 24.24
N VAL A 105 -16.73 2.13 23.13
CA VAL A 105 -17.06 2.65 21.79
C VAL A 105 -17.98 1.74 20.97
N ARG A 106 -18.16 0.47 21.36
CA ARG A 106 -19.00 -0.52 20.68
C ARG A 106 -19.75 -1.41 21.68
N PRO A 107 -20.58 -0.83 22.57
CA PRO A 107 -21.17 -1.56 23.69
C PRO A 107 -22.04 -2.75 23.24
N GLY A 108 -22.60 -2.70 22.02
CA GLY A 108 -23.32 -3.81 21.40
C GLY A 108 -22.49 -5.08 21.20
N PHE A 109 -21.15 -4.99 21.20
CA PHE A 109 -20.25 -6.15 21.02
C PHE A 109 -19.93 -6.86 22.34
N VAL A 110 -20.12 -6.21 23.49
CA VAL A 110 -19.76 -6.74 24.82
C VAL A 110 -20.46 -8.08 25.11
N PRO A 111 -21.78 -8.27 24.88
CA PRO A 111 -22.43 -9.54 25.17
C PRO A 111 -21.83 -10.72 24.39
N LEU A 112 -21.45 -10.49 23.13
CA LEU A 112 -20.80 -11.51 22.29
C LEU A 112 -19.41 -11.85 22.82
N LEU A 113 -18.59 -10.83 23.12
CA LEU A 113 -17.25 -11.02 23.67
C LEU A 113 -17.30 -11.81 24.99
N ARG A 114 -18.19 -11.44 25.90
CA ARG A 114 -18.43 -12.15 27.17
C ARG A 114 -18.88 -13.59 26.94
N THR A 115 -19.76 -13.84 25.98
CA THR A 115 -20.18 -15.21 25.64
C THR A 115 -19.00 -16.05 25.17
N ILE A 116 -18.08 -15.47 24.37
CA ILE A 116 -16.89 -16.17 23.89
C ILE A 116 -15.94 -16.47 25.06
N THR A 117 -15.63 -15.49 25.90
CA THR A 117 -14.69 -15.65 27.03
C THR A 117 -15.25 -16.55 28.14
N ALA A 118 -16.56 -16.52 28.39
CA ALA A 118 -17.26 -17.43 29.30
C ALA A 118 -17.09 -18.91 28.92
N SER A 119 -17.00 -19.21 27.62
CA SER A 119 -16.91 -20.58 27.10
C SER A 119 -15.67 -21.33 27.57
N VAL A 120 -14.63 -20.61 28.01
CA VAL A 120 -13.39 -21.16 28.56
C VAL A 120 -13.12 -20.71 30.00
N GLY A 121 -14.09 -20.06 30.65
CA GLY A 121 -14.05 -19.72 32.08
C GLY A 121 -13.04 -18.63 32.46
N ILE A 122 -12.70 -17.70 31.57
CA ILE A 122 -11.71 -16.64 31.85
C ILE A 122 -12.32 -15.28 32.19
N ASP A 123 -13.65 -15.15 32.25
CA ASP A 123 -14.32 -13.87 32.49
C ASP A 123 -13.90 -13.20 33.79
N THR A 124 -13.83 -13.95 34.89
CA THR A 124 -13.43 -13.41 36.19
C THR A 124 -12.01 -12.90 36.17
N LEU A 125 -11.11 -13.60 35.46
CA LEU A 125 -9.72 -13.17 35.32
C LEU A 125 -9.63 -11.89 34.47
N ILE A 126 -10.46 -11.75 33.44
CA ILE A 126 -10.54 -10.52 32.66
C ILE A 126 -11.07 -9.37 33.52
N ASP A 127 -12.08 -9.62 34.36
CA ASP A 127 -12.60 -8.61 35.30
C ASP A 127 -11.53 -8.17 36.31
N ASP A 128 -10.76 -9.11 36.84
CA ASP A 128 -9.64 -8.82 37.74
C ASP A 128 -8.55 -7.97 37.05
N LEU A 129 -8.28 -8.21 35.76
CA LEU A 129 -7.34 -7.40 34.96
C LEU A 129 -7.89 -6.00 34.66
N LEU A 130 -9.20 -5.83 34.60
CA LEU A 130 -9.86 -4.55 34.35
C LEU A 130 -10.06 -3.71 35.63
N ALA A 131 -10.22 -4.36 36.79
CA ALA A 131 -10.50 -3.69 38.05
C ALA A 131 -9.53 -2.54 38.41
N PRO A 132 -8.20 -2.67 38.21
CA PRO A 132 -7.25 -1.59 38.52
C PRO A 132 -7.44 -0.32 37.66
N ILE A 133 -8.02 -0.45 36.46
CA ILE A 133 -8.15 0.63 35.47
C ILE A 133 -9.61 1.02 35.23
N ALA A 134 -10.54 0.50 36.02
CA ALA A 134 -11.98 0.74 35.86
C ALA A 134 -12.37 2.21 36.07
N GLY A 135 -11.61 2.95 36.87
CA GLY A 135 -11.80 4.39 37.10
C GLY A 135 -11.10 5.31 36.09
N ASP A 136 -10.25 4.74 35.23
CA ASP A 136 -9.50 5.53 34.25
C ASP A 136 -10.40 5.95 33.09
N PRO A 137 -10.25 7.19 32.56
CA PRO A 137 -10.99 7.62 31.38
C PRO A 137 -10.84 6.62 30.23
N THR A 138 -11.95 6.24 29.61
CA THR A 138 -11.92 5.42 28.40
C THR A 138 -11.49 6.27 27.21
N ALA A 139 -10.67 5.68 26.33
CA ALA A 139 -10.28 6.32 25.08
C ALA A 139 -11.51 6.50 24.17
N THR A 140 -11.54 7.60 23.42
CA THR A 140 -12.60 7.88 22.45
C THR A 140 -12.40 7.07 21.16
N GLU A 141 -13.41 7.05 20.29
CA GLU A 141 -13.31 6.41 18.98
C GLU A 141 -12.17 7.02 18.13
N GLU A 142 -12.00 8.34 18.20
CA GLU A 142 -10.93 9.06 17.51
C GLU A 142 -9.56 8.63 18.04
N ALA A 143 -9.40 8.50 19.36
CA ALA A 143 -8.15 8.06 19.96
C ALA A 143 -7.76 6.64 19.53
N TYR A 144 -8.71 5.69 19.55
CA TYR A 144 -8.47 4.34 19.05
C TYR A 144 -8.17 4.30 17.55
N THR A 145 -8.81 5.18 16.77
CA THR A 145 -8.59 5.31 15.32
C THR A 145 -7.19 5.84 15.04
N GLU A 146 -6.80 6.94 15.70
CA GLU A 146 -5.49 7.56 15.55
C GLU A 146 -4.39 6.61 16.00
N GLU A 147 -4.55 5.91 17.14
CA GLU A 147 -3.55 4.96 17.61
C GLU A 147 -3.35 3.81 16.61
N ALA A 148 -4.43 3.23 16.09
CA ALA A 148 -4.34 2.18 15.07
C ALA A 148 -3.64 2.68 13.79
N ASP A 149 -4.00 3.87 13.31
CA ASP A 149 -3.42 4.45 12.10
C ASP A 149 -1.94 4.81 12.27
N VAL A 150 -1.60 5.44 13.39
CA VAL A 150 -0.23 5.82 13.77
C VAL A 150 0.69 4.61 13.82
N HIS A 151 0.21 3.49 14.36
CA HIS A 151 0.97 2.25 14.45
C HIS A 151 0.91 1.40 13.17
N GLY A 152 0.17 1.82 12.13
CA GLY A 152 0.00 1.07 10.89
C GLY A 152 -0.76 -0.26 11.06
N MET A 153 -1.56 -0.36 12.14
CA MET A 153 -2.27 -1.56 12.56
C MET A 153 -3.69 -1.58 11.98
N GLY A 154 -4.35 -2.73 12.00
CA GLY A 154 -5.77 -2.78 11.68
C GLY A 154 -6.62 -2.11 12.75
N ARG A 155 -7.62 -1.33 12.34
CA ARG A 155 -8.52 -0.64 13.28
C ARG A 155 -9.34 -1.67 14.08
N PRO A 156 -9.68 -1.39 15.35
CA PRO A 156 -10.45 -2.31 16.17
C PRO A 156 -11.75 -2.75 15.51
N PHE A 157 -12.05 -4.05 15.62
CA PHE A 157 -13.28 -4.67 15.10
C PHE A 157 -13.43 -4.54 13.57
N SER A 158 -12.33 -4.56 12.81
CA SER A 158 -12.35 -4.61 11.33
C SER A 158 -12.91 -5.92 10.77
N ASP A 159 -13.25 -6.87 11.65
CA ASP A 159 -13.86 -8.16 11.35
C ASP A 159 -15.38 -8.23 11.52
N VAL A 160 -16.07 -7.10 11.74
CA VAL A 160 -17.53 -7.02 11.91
C VAL A 160 -18.24 -6.45 10.68
N GLY A 161 -19.55 -6.70 10.60
CA GLY A 161 -20.38 -6.22 9.50
C GLY A 161 -20.22 -7.05 8.22
N PRO A 162 -20.92 -6.68 7.13
CA PRO A 162 -21.03 -7.51 5.93
C PRO A 162 -19.71 -7.71 5.17
N THR A 163 -18.72 -6.85 5.43
CA THR A 163 -17.40 -6.89 4.78
C THR A 163 -16.30 -6.79 5.81
N ARG A 164 -15.26 -7.61 5.64
CA ARG A 164 -14.04 -7.56 6.44
C ARG A 164 -12.95 -6.77 5.69
N ARG A 165 -12.14 -6.02 6.42
CA ARG A 165 -11.08 -5.16 5.87
C ARG A 165 -9.75 -5.45 6.55
N TYR A 166 -8.70 -5.59 5.76
CA TYR A 166 -7.30 -5.67 6.22
C TYR A 166 -6.56 -4.47 5.64
N VAL A 167 -5.96 -3.65 6.50
CA VAL A 167 -5.30 -2.44 6.03
C VAL A 167 -3.97 -2.25 6.75
N TRP A 168 -2.89 -2.05 5.99
CA TRP A 168 -1.53 -1.83 6.50
C TRP A 168 -0.76 -0.93 5.53
N ASN A 169 0.34 -0.33 5.99
CA ASN A 169 1.26 0.43 5.14
C ASN A 169 2.56 -0.38 4.97
N ALA A 170 3.05 -0.47 3.73
CA ALA A 170 4.32 -1.11 3.43
C ALA A 170 4.92 -0.50 2.17
N LEU A 171 6.21 -0.15 2.23
CA LEU A 171 7.00 0.37 1.11
C LEU A 171 6.39 1.63 0.48
N GLY A 172 5.78 2.49 1.31
CA GLY A 172 5.15 3.74 0.88
C GLY A 172 3.73 3.59 0.30
N VAL A 173 3.18 2.38 0.31
CA VAL A 173 1.83 2.10 -0.20
C VAL A 173 0.91 1.69 0.94
N ASP A 174 -0.28 2.30 0.99
CA ASP A 174 -1.39 1.89 1.83
C ASP A 174 -2.16 0.76 1.15
N TRP A 175 -2.00 -0.45 1.67
CA TRP A 175 -2.64 -1.65 1.14
C TRP A 175 -3.96 -1.87 1.86
N GLU A 176 -5.01 -2.09 1.09
CA GLU A 176 -6.32 -2.47 1.59
C GLU A 176 -6.81 -3.75 0.91
N ILE A 177 -7.24 -4.72 1.70
CA ILE A 177 -7.92 -5.92 1.23
C ILE A 177 -9.33 -5.93 1.80
N ILE A 178 -10.34 -6.07 0.94
CA ILE A 178 -11.76 -6.11 1.32
C ILE A 178 -12.34 -7.45 0.86
N CYS A 179 -13.08 -8.12 1.73
CA CYS A 179 -13.83 -9.31 1.33
C CYS A 179 -15.20 -9.36 2.01
N PRO A 180 -16.18 -10.10 1.44
CA PRO A 180 -17.38 -10.47 2.19
C PRO A 180 -17.00 -11.18 3.49
N ASN A 181 -17.72 -10.88 4.59
CA ASN A 181 -17.47 -11.47 5.90
C ASN A 181 -18.11 -12.87 6.02
N GLU A 182 -17.70 -13.75 5.12
CA GLU A 182 -18.11 -15.15 5.06
C GLU A 182 -16.87 -16.05 5.11
N ARG A 183 -16.99 -17.24 5.70
CA ARG A 183 -15.86 -18.14 5.97
C ARG A 183 -14.91 -18.31 4.77
N LEU A 184 -15.45 -18.65 3.59
CA LEU A 184 -14.63 -18.95 2.42
C LEU A 184 -13.91 -17.71 1.89
N SER A 185 -14.60 -16.58 1.77
CA SER A 185 -13.99 -15.34 1.28
C SER A 185 -12.98 -14.77 2.28
N VAL A 186 -13.23 -14.92 3.59
CA VAL A 186 -12.26 -14.51 4.63
C VAL A 186 -10.99 -15.35 4.54
N LEU A 187 -11.08 -16.69 4.47
CA LEU A 187 -9.91 -17.55 4.32
C LEU A 187 -9.13 -17.24 3.03
N ALA A 188 -9.83 -17.06 1.91
CA ALA A 188 -9.20 -16.69 0.64
C ALA A 188 -8.50 -15.33 0.71
N ALA A 189 -9.11 -14.34 1.37
CA ALA A 189 -8.54 -13.02 1.55
C ALA A 189 -7.31 -13.05 2.47
N GLU A 190 -7.36 -13.79 3.58
CA GLU A 190 -6.22 -13.93 4.47
C GLU A 190 -5.06 -14.68 3.81
N ARG A 191 -5.33 -15.75 3.04
CA ARG A 191 -4.32 -16.46 2.23
C ARG A 191 -3.59 -15.51 1.28
N TYR A 192 -4.34 -14.70 0.54
CA TYR A 192 -3.75 -13.69 -0.34
C TYR A 192 -2.97 -12.63 0.42
N THR A 193 -3.54 -12.14 1.53
CA THR A 193 -2.91 -11.11 2.36
C THR A 193 -1.59 -11.61 2.96
N ALA A 194 -1.53 -12.85 3.45
CA ALA A 194 -0.31 -13.46 3.97
C ALA A 194 0.77 -13.54 2.87
N ALA A 195 0.40 -14.03 1.68
CA ALA A 195 1.32 -14.14 0.56
C ALA A 195 1.83 -12.77 0.09
N LEU A 196 0.94 -11.78 -0.02
CA LEU A 196 1.29 -10.41 -0.36
C LEU A 196 2.24 -9.81 0.68
N GLN A 197 1.95 -9.97 1.97
CA GLN A 197 2.79 -9.45 3.04
C GLN A 197 4.18 -10.10 3.06
N VAL A 198 4.28 -11.42 2.88
CA VAL A 198 5.57 -12.12 2.72
C VAL A 198 6.32 -11.56 1.51
N PHE A 199 5.64 -11.43 0.37
CA PHE A 199 6.23 -10.95 -0.88
C PHE A 199 6.76 -9.52 -0.76
N LEU A 200 6.01 -8.60 -0.13
CA LEU A 200 6.45 -7.23 0.14
C LEU A 200 7.68 -7.20 1.07
N GLY A 201 7.70 -8.05 2.10
CA GLY A 201 8.87 -8.20 2.98
C GLY A 201 10.13 -8.63 2.23
N GLU A 202 10.00 -9.50 1.24
CA GLU A 202 11.13 -9.94 0.39
C GLU A 202 11.57 -8.87 -0.61
N LEU A 203 10.61 -8.17 -1.25
CA LEU A 203 10.93 -7.08 -2.18
C LEU A 203 11.59 -5.89 -1.49
N ALA A 204 11.38 -5.70 -0.18
CA ALA A 204 11.99 -4.62 0.58
C ALA A 204 13.52 -4.66 0.62
N VAL A 205 14.13 -5.83 0.40
CA VAL A 205 15.60 -5.96 0.30
C VAL A 205 16.12 -5.29 -0.98
N GLY A 206 15.32 -5.34 -2.04
CA GLY A 206 15.55 -4.63 -3.30
C GLY A 206 14.97 -3.22 -3.30
N ASP A 207 14.78 -2.67 -4.49
CA ASP A 207 14.16 -1.36 -4.69
C ASP A 207 13.01 -1.48 -5.68
N PRO A 208 11.81 -1.87 -5.23
CA PRO A 208 10.69 -2.11 -6.13
C PRO A 208 10.12 -0.82 -6.73
N LEU A 209 10.62 0.36 -6.30
CA LEU A 209 10.26 1.68 -6.79
C LEU A 209 8.75 1.86 -6.95
N PHE A 210 8.02 1.68 -5.85
CA PHE A 210 6.57 1.87 -5.84
C PHE A 210 6.19 3.35 -5.90
N LEU A 211 5.08 3.61 -6.59
CA LEU A 211 4.40 4.89 -6.50
C LEU A 211 3.69 4.99 -5.13
N PRO A 212 3.97 6.02 -4.31
CA PRO A 212 3.27 6.23 -3.06
C PRO A 212 1.77 6.44 -3.27
N GLY A 213 0.96 5.98 -2.33
CA GLY A 213 -0.50 6.14 -2.39
C GLY A 213 -1.22 4.90 -1.86
N SER A 214 -2.49 4.73 -2.25
CA SER A 214 -3.32 3.63 -1.76
C SER A 214 -3.73 2.67 -2.87
N LEU A 215 -3.73 1.37 -2.57
CA LEU A 215 -4.24 0.32 -3.43
C LEU A 215 -5.24 -0.54 -2.67
N SER A 216 -6.41 -0.77 -3.29
CA SER A 216 -7.49 -1.58 -2.70
C SER A 216 -7.72 -2.85 -3.54
N VAL A 217 -7.88 -3.99 -2.89
CA VAL A 217 -8.15 -5.29 -3.51
C VAL A 217 -9.43 -5.88 -2.93
N GLU A 218 -10.46 -6.01 -3.74
CA GLU A 218 -11.67 -6.75 -3.40
C GLU A 218 -11.46 -8.24 -3.72
N ILE A 219 -11.55 -9.10 -2.71
CA ILE A 219 -11.38 -10.54 -2.84
C ILE A 219 -12.71 -11.25 -2.59
N ARG A 220 -13.02 -12.21 -3.46
CA ARG A 220 -14.09 -13.19 -3.24
C ARG A 220 -13.57 -14.59 -3.49
N ALA A 221 -13.95 -15.51 -2.61
CA ALA A 221 -13.82 -16.92 -2.88
C ALA A 221 -14.80 -17.31 -3.99
N ASP A 222 -14.35 -18.19 -4.89
CA ASP A 222 -15.13 -18.61 -6.02
C ASP A 222 -15.08 -20.13 -6.17
N ALA A 223 -16.17 -20.77 -5.75
CA ALA A 223 -16.32 -22.22 -5.84
C ALA A 223 -16.62 -22.69 -7.28
N THR A 224 -16.93 -21.78 -8.21
CA THR A 224 -17.20 -22.11 -9.62
C THR A 224 -15.93 -22.14 -10.47
N LEU A 225 -14.83 -21.53 -10.00
CA LEU A 225 -13.54 -21.64 -10.66
C LEU A 225 -12.98 -23.05 -10.44
N PRO A 226 -12.67 -23.78 -11.52
CA PRO A 226 -11.95 -25.03 -11.42
C PRO A 226 -10.66 -24.87 -10.62
N HIS A 227 -10.33 -25.88 -9.81
CA HIS A 227 -9.14 -25.85 -8.96
C HIS A 227 -7.84 -25.78 -9.73
N ASP A 228 -7.82 -25.93 -11.06
CA ASP A 228 -6.65 -25.85 -11.95
C ASP A 228 -6.50 -24.47 -12.63
N GLN A 229 -7.48 -23.56 -12.51
CA GLN A 229 -7.43 -22.24 -13.13
C GLN A 229 -6.70 -21.19 -12.26
N PRO A 230 -6.04 -20.19 -12.88
CA PRO A 230 -5.45 -19.06 -12.16
C PRO A 230 -6.54 -18.14 -11.59
N ALA A 231 -6.15 -17.31 -10.63
CA ALA A 231 -7.00 -16.24 -10.12
C ALA A 231 -7.47 -15.31 -11.26
N VAL A 232 -8.74 -14.92 -11.23
CA VAL A 232 -9.24 -13.89 -12.15
C VAL A 232 -8.97 -12.53 -11.52
N CYS A 233 -8.00 -11.80 -12.08
CA CYS A 233 -7.60 -10.46 -11.62
C CYS A 233 -8.00 -9.40 -12.64
N ALA A 234 -8.93 -8.51 -12.26
CA ALA A 234 -9.36 -7.38 -13.06
C ALA A 234 -9.15 -6.07 -12.29
N GLN A 235 -8.51 -5.09 -12.93
CA GLN A 235 -8.46 -3.73 -12.40
C GLN A 235 -9.78 -3.02 -12.73
N SER A 236 -10.30 -2.25 -11.77
CA SER A 236 -11.49 -1.44 -11.97
C SER A 236 -11.24 -0.37 -13.03
N ALA A 237 -12.22 -0.14 -13.91
CA ALA A 237 -12.20 0.94 -14.88
C ALA A 237 -12.62 2.30 -14.28
N ASP A 238 -12.94 2.33 -12.98
CA ASP A 238 -13.46 3.51 -12.31
C ASP A 238 -12.36 4.58 -12.18
N ARG A 239 -12.67 5.80 -12.64
CA ARG A 239 -11.68 6.88 -12.71
C ARG A 239 -11.42 7.40 -11.29
N GLY A 240 -10.21 7.17 -10.80
CA GLY A 240 -9.72 7.76 -9.54
C GLY A 240 -9.54 6.78 -8.38
N THR A 241 -9.82 5.49 -8.55
CA THR A 241 -9.51 4.48 -7.52
C THR A 241 -8.60 3.39 -8.07
N ASN A 242 -7.45 3.18 -7.43
CA ASN A 242 -6.55 2.09 -7.77
C ASN A 242 -7.07 0.78 -7.14
N ARG A 243 -8.12 0.23 -7.75
CA ARG A 243 -8.85 -0.91 -7.20
C ARG A 243 -8.74 -2.15 -8.08
N TRP A 244 -8.44 -3.27 -7.45
CA TRP A 244 -8.40 -4.60 -8.05
C TRP A 244 -9.57 -5.45 -7.56
N ARG A 245 -10.10 -6.31 -8.42
CA ARG A 245 -11.06 -7.36 -8.07
C ARG A 245 -10.47 -8.72 -8.39
N LEU A 246 -10.37 -9.57 -7.38
CA LEU A 246 -9.80 -10.90 -7.44
C LEU A 246 -10.86 -11.93 -7.09
N ARG A 247 -11.03 -12.93 -7.97
CA ARG A 247 -11.75 -14.17 -7.67
C ARG A 247 -10.72 -15.27 -7.49
N LEU A 248 -10.69 -15.85 -6.30
CA LEU A 248 -9.73 -16.90 -5.93
C LEU A 248 -10.45 -18.25 -5.81
N PRO A 249 -9.92 -19.33 -6.42
CA PRO A 249 -10.47 -20.66 -6.18
C PRO A 249 -10.28 -21.05 -4.72
N GLN A 250 -11.17 -21.90 -4.20
CA GLN A 250 -10.98 -22.48 -2.87
C GLN A 250 -9.69 -23.31 -2.85
N ALA A 251 -8.89 -23.21 -1.78
CA ALA A 251 -7.75 -24.11 -1.61
C ALA A 251 -8.25 -25.55 -1.51
N ALA A 252 -7.91 -26.39 -2.48
CA ALA A 252 -8.18 -27.82 -2.41
C ALA A 252 -6.93 -28.54 -1.89
N SER A 253 -7.13 -29.41 -0.90
CA SER A 253 -6.05 -30.24 -0.33
C SER A 253 -5.33 -31.12 -1.35
N ALA A 254 -5.92 -31.33 -2.53
CA ALA A 254 -5.38 -32.15 -3.62
C ALA A 254 -4.43 -31.38 -4.56
N ASP A 255 -4.42 -30.05 -4.56
CA ASP A 255 -3.68 -29.23 -5.55
C ASP A 255 -2.53 -28.42 -4.93
N ARG A 256 -1.80 -29.08 -4.02
CA ARG A 256 -0.75 -28.47 -3.18
C ARG A 256 0.45 -27.95 -3.96
N GLU A 257 0.69 -28.46 -5.16
CA GLU A 257 1.86 -28.11 -5.97
C GLU A 257 1.62 -26.88 -6.86
N ALA A 258 0.42 -26.72 -7.44
CA ALA A 258 0.16 -25.63 -8.38
C ALA A 258 -0.52 -24.40 -7.72
N GLU A 259 -1.09 -24.53 -6.52
CA GLU A 259 -1.70 -23.41 -5.78
C GLU A 259 -0.71 -22.25 -5.50
N PRO A 260 0.52 -22.49 -5.01
CA PRO A 260 1.42 -21.38 -4.64
C PRO A 260 1.87 -20.56 -5.85
N SER A 261 2.08 -21.20 -7.02
CA SER A 261 2.45 -20.50 -8.27
C SER A 261 1.34 -19.56 -8.73
N ARG A 262 0.08 -19.99 -8.59
CA ARG A 262 -1.09 -19.20 -9.01
C ARG A 262 -1.36 -18.05 -8.06
N LEU A 263 -1.18 -18.27 -6.76
CA LEU A 263 -1.24 -17.21 -5.77
C LEU A 263 -0.14 -16.16 -6.01
N LEU A 264 1.09 -16.61 -6.25
CA LEU A 264 2.21 -15.72 -6.57
C LEU A 264 1.95 -14.92 -7.85
N THR A 265 1.39 -15.53 -8.88
CA THR A 265 1.03 -14.83 -10.13
C THR A 265 0.03 -13.70 -9.86
N ALA A 266 -0.98 -13.94 -9.02
CA ALA A 266 -1.95 -12.91 -8.64
C ALA A 266 -1.30 -11.77 -7.86
N VAL A 267 -0.44 -12.10 -6.89
CA VAL A 267 0.32 -11.13 -6.08
C VAL A 267 1.24 -10.28 -6.98
N VAL A 268 2.06 -10.92 -7.82
CA VAL A 268 2.97 -10.24 -8.77
C VAL A 268 2.20 -9.28 -9.66
N LYS A 269 1.07 -9.71 -10.23
CA LYS A 269 0.25 -8.86 -11.12
C LYS A 269 -0.25 -7.59 -10.42
N VAL A 270 -0.73 -7.71 -9.18
CA VAL A 270 -1.24 -6.56 -8.41
C VAL A 270 -0.10 -5.65 -7.97
N VAL A 271 1.02 -6.22 -7.50
CA VAL A 271 2.16 -5.45 -7.00
C VAL A 271 2.91 -4.73 -8.14
N LEU A 272 3.08 -5.37 -9.30
CA LEU A 272 3.64 -4.76 -10.50
C LEU A 272 2.87 -3.50 -10.92
N SER A 273 1.56 -3.44 -10.63
CA SER A 273 0.74 -2.26 -10.95
C SER A 273 1.13 -1.01 -10.16
N GLN A 274 1.90 -1.15 -9.06
CA GLN A 274 2.43 -0.03 -8.29
C GLN A 274 3.87 0.32 -8.65
N SER A 275 4.60 -0.59 -9.30
CA SER A 275 6.02 -0.38 -9.60
C SER A 275 6.21 0.50 -10.83
N LEU A 276 7.09 1.48 -10.67
CA LEU A 276 7.60 2.32 -11.75
C LEU A 276 8.77 1.66 -12.49
N LEU A 277 9.24 0.49 -12.07
CA LEU A 277 10.24 -0.28 -12.82
C LEU A 277 9.65 -0.79 -14.14
N SER A 278 10.52 -1.02 -15.13
CA SER A 278 10.16 -1.80 -16.32
C SER A 278 9.72 -3.23 -15.92
N ASP A 279 8.99 -3.90 -16.81
CA ASP A 279 8.57 -5.30 -16.56
C ASP A 279 9.78 -6.21 -16.33
N GLU A 280 10.83 -6.04 -17.12
CA GLU A 280 12.09 -6.78 -16.99
C GLU A 280 12.74 -6.53 -15.63
N ALA A 281 12.99 -5.27 -15.26
CA ALA A 281 13.64 -4.94 -14.00
C ALA A 281 12.82 -5.36 -12.77
N PHE A 282 11.49 -5.30 -12.85
CA PHE A 282 10.64 -5.80 -11.78
C PHE A 282 10.70 -7.34 -11.68
N MET A 283 10.65 -8.03 -12.82
CA MET A 283 10.74 -9.50 -12.82
C MET A 283 12.10 -9.98 -12.35
N ASP A 284 13.19 -9.27 -12.64
CA ASP A 284 14.51 -9.55 -12.07
C ASP A 284 14.50 -9.49 -10.54
N LEU A 285 13.79 -8.53 -9.93
CA LEU A 285 13.61 -8.49 -8.47
C LEU A 285 12.82 -9.70 -7.95
N VAL A 286 11.80 -10.14 -8.68
CA VAL A 286 11.03 -11.34 -8.33
C VAL A 286 11.91 -12.59 -8.41
N GLU A 287 12.71 -12.72 -9.46
CA GLU A 287 13.64 -13.84 -9.64
C GLU A 287 14.71 -13.86 -8.55
N GLN A 288 15.25 -12.70 -8.16
CA GLN A 288 16.17 -12.58 -7.03
C GLN A 288 15.50 -12.99 -5.71
N ALA A 289 14.26 -12.58 -5.46
CA ALA A 289 13.51 -12.99 -4.28
C ALA A 289 13.26 -14.51 -4.28
N LEU A 290 12.91 -15.10 -5.44
CA LEU A 290 12.75 -16.55 -5.60
C LEU A 290 14.06 -17.31 -5.33
N ALA A 291 15.18 -16.84 -5.89
CA ALA A 291 16.51 -17.39 -5.61
C ALA A 291 16.90 -17.24 -4.13
N GLY A 292 16.45 -16.16 -3.47
CA GLY A 292 16.57 -15.93 -2.03
C GLY A 292 15.62 -16.75 -1.15
N GLY A 293 14.84 -17.66 -1.75
CA GLY A 293 13.98 -18.59 -1.03
C GLY A 293 12.56 -18.11 -0.77
N LEU A 294 12.08 -17.07 -1.46
CA LEU A 294 10.69 -16.59 -1.39
C LEU A 294 9.68 -17.75 -1.50
N TRP A 295 9.95 -18.74 -2.35
CA TRP A 295 9.07 -19.90 -2.54
C TRP A 295 8.77 -20.64 -1.23
N HIS A 296 9.82 -20.92 -0.45
CA HIS A 296 9.70 -21.59 0.85
C HIS A 296 9.08 -20.71 1.93
N LYS A 297 9.08 -19.39 1.72
CA LYS A 297 8.50 -18.42 2.65
C LYS A 297 7.00 -18.20 2.40
N LEU A 298 6.56 -18.30 1.15
CA LEU A 298 5.14 -18.23 0.77
C LEU A 298 4.40 -19.50 1.18
N PHE A 299 5.01 -20.67 0.98
CA PHE A 299 4.41 -21.96 1.30
C PHE A 299 5.04 -22.57 2.57
N VAL A 300 4.37 -22.38 3.70
CA VAL A 300 4.85 -22.85 5.02
C VAL A 300 4.17 -24.18 5.39
N GLY A 301 4.51 -25.23 4.64
CA GLY A 301 4.14 -26.62 4.92
C GLY A 301 2.71 -27.02 4.55
N ARG A 302 1.69 -26.25 4.93
CA ARG A 302 0.27 -26.51 4.59
C ARG A 302 -0.37 -25.26 3.98
N PRO A 303 -1.41 -25.41 3.12
CA PRO A 303 -2.18 -24.28 2.61
C PRO A 303 -2.73 -23.42 3.76
N TYR A 304 -2.78 -22.11 3.57
CA TYR A 304 -3.25 -21.16 4.59
C TYR A 304 -4.66 -21.51 5.07
N ASP A 305 -5.56 -21.85 4.15
CA ASP A 305 -6.95 -22.21 4.44
C ASP A 305 -7.02 -23.39 5.43
N GLU A 306 -6.11 -24.37 5.34
CA GLU A 306 -6.06 -25.48 6.30
C GLU A 306 -5.46 -25.07 7.65
N LEU A 307 -4.50 -24.14 7.64
CA LEU A 307 -3.86 -23.64 8.85
C LEU A 307 -4.79 -22.75 9.68
N ALA A 308 -5.65 -21.95 9.04
CA ALA A 308 -6.42 -20.88 9.68
C ALA A 308 -7.91 -21.19 9.91
N ASP A 309 -8.42 -22.30 9.40
CA ASP A 309 -9.84 -22.70 9.48
C ASP A 309 -10.26 -23.25 10.86
N PHE A 310 -10.12 -22.41 11.89
CA PHE A 310 -10.53 -22.69 13.26
C PHE A 310 -11.99 -22.34 13.55
N LEU A 311 -12.52 -21.32 12.87
CA LEU A 311 -13.85 -20.75 13.14
C LEU A 311 -14.91 -21.41 12.26
N ARG A 312 -16.10 -21.61 12.81
CA ARG A 312 -17.24 -22.21 12.10
C ARG A 312 -17.94 -21.15 11.26
N ALA A 313 -18.65 -21.58 10.21
CA ALA A 313 -19.44 -20.66 9.38
C ALA A 313 -20.42 -19.76 10.18
N GLY A 314 -21.03 -20.30 11.25
CA GLY A 314 -21.91 -19.52 12.14
C GLY A 314 -21.21 -18.41 12.92
N ASP A 315 -19.90 -18.54 13.18
CA ASP A 315 -19.12 -17.48 13.84
C ASP A 315 -18.98 -16.27 12.91
N TYR A 316 -18.70 -16.50 11.62
CA TYR A 316 -18.65 -15.45 10.60
C TYR A 316 -20.01 -14.79 10.40
N GLN A 317 -21.09 -15.57 10.34
CA GLN A 317 -22.45 -15.03 10.25
C GLN A 317 -22.78 -14.13 11.45
N THR A 318 -22.37 -14.53 12.65
CA THR A 318 -22.56 -13.74 13.88
C THR A 318 -21.83 -12.41 13.78
N MET A 319 -20.54 -12.42 13.39
CA MET A 319 -19.75 -11.19 13.21
C MET A 319 -20.30 -10.30 12.09
N ALA A 320 -20.78 -10.90 11.00
CA ALA A 320 -21.36 -10.18 9.88
C ALA A 320 -22.70 -9.51 10.19
N ALA A 321 -23.44 -10.05 11.16
CA ALA A 321 -24.73 -9.53 11.59
C ALA A 321 -24.63 -8.40 12.64
N LEU A 322 -23.44 -8.10 13.16
CA LEU A 322 -23.24 -6.99 14.09
C LEU A 322 -23.52 -5.65 13.36
N ALA A 323 -24.39 -4.84 13.96
CA ALA A 323 -24.92 -3.62 13.35
C ALA A 323 -23.93 -2.46 13.37
N ASP A 324 -23.13 -2.33 14.45
CA ASP A 324 -22.14 -1.27 14.54
C ASP A 324 -20.95 -1.56 13.61
N PRO A 325 -20.39 -0.54 12.94
CA PRO A 325 -19.24 -0.74 12.07
C PRO A 325 -17.94 -0.88 12.88
N ALA A 326 -16.83 -1.20 12.21
CA ALA A 326 -15.50 -1.10 12.80
C ALA A 326 -15.22 0.30 13.37
N VAL A 327 -14.29 0.39 14.32
CA VAL A 327 -13.82 1.68 14.84
C VAL A 327 -13.26 2.54 13.71
N GLY A 328 -13.75 3.77 13.59
CA GLY A 328 -13.31 4.72 12.57
C GLY A 328 -13.74 4.38 11.14
N ALA A 329 -14.75 3.52 10.90
CA ALA A 329 -15.13 3.08 9.54
C ALA A 329 -15.50 4.21 8.55
N GLY A 330 -15.79 5.43 9.04
CA GLY A 330 -16.03 6.63 8.23
C GLY A 330 -14.89 7.65 8.20
N THR A 331 -13.82 7.43 8.95
CA THR A 331 -12.70 8.37 9.09
C THR A 331 -11.61 8.02 8.09
N PRO A 332 -11.12 8.98 7.27
CA PRO A 332 -9.93 8.77 6.44
C PRO A 332 -8.76 8.26 7.30
N ARG A 333 -7.86 7.48 6.71
CA ARG A 333 -6.65 7.07 7.44
C ARG A 333 -5.73 8.26 7.67
N GLY A 334 -5.24 8.38 8.90
CA GLY A 334 -4.13 9.27 9.22
C GLY A 334 -2.82 8.78 8.60
N GLN A 335 -1.80 9.65 8.61
CA GLN A 335 -0.45 9.24 8.24
C GLN A 335 0.12 8.33 9.33
N ALA A 336 0.54 7.12 8.94
CA ALA A 336 1.25 6.24 9.83
C ALA A 336 2.60 6.87 10.25
N LYS A 337 3.09 6.57 11.47
CA LYS A 337 4.51 6.75 11.79
C LYS A 337 5.37 5.98 10.79
N PRO A 338 6.67 6.29 10.66
CA PRO A 338 7.55 5.57 9.74
C PRO A 338 7.32 4.06 9.87
N ALA A 339 6.76 3.47 8.82
CA ALA A 339 6.38 2.07 8.85
C ALA A 339 7.64 1.25 9.15
N ALA A 340 7.49 0.11 9.84
CA ALA A 340 8.59 -0.82 10.04
C ALA A 340 9.18 -1.32 8.70
N LEU A 341 8.40 -1.22 7.62
CA LEU A 341 8.81 -1.41 6.24
C LEU A 341 8.64 -0.11 5.42
N PRO A 342 9.50 0.91 5.61
CA PRO A 342 9.32 2.22 5.00
C PRO A 342 9.63 2.19 3.50
N ALA A 343 9.18 3.22 2.77
CA ALA A 343 9.64 3.43 1.40
C ALA A 343 11.17 3.61 1.36
N ARG A 344 11.82 3.09 0.31
CA ARG A 344 13.26 3.22 0.14
C ARG A 344 13.62 4.67 -0.19
N THR A 345 14.62 5.19 0.52
CA THR A 345 15.15 6.55 0.34
C THR A 345 16.48 6.54 -0.42
N GLY A 346 16.87 7.70 -0.95
CA GLY A 346 18.10 7.87 -1.74
C GLY A 346 17.86 7.81 -3.26
N PRO A 347 18.94 7.81 -4.07
CA PRO A 347 18.82 7.79 -5.52
C PRO A 347 17.97 6.63 -6.06
N GLY A 348 17.21 6.89 -7.11
CA GLY A 348 16.43 5.91 -7.85
C GLY A 348 17.33 4.97 -8.66
N PRO A 349 16.86 3.75 -9.01
CA PRO A 349 17.58 2.88 -9.92
C PRO A 349 17.89 3.58 -11.25
N GLY A 350 19.17 3.54 -11.66
CA GLY A 350 19.63 4.18 -12.90
C GLY A 350 19.79 5.70 -12.83
N TYR A 351 19.59 6.34 -11.67
CA TYR A 351 19.87 7.77 -11.52
C TYR A 351 21.37 8.04 -11.41
N GLU A 352 21.87 8.88 -12.31
CA GLU A 352 23.23 9.42 -12.28
C GLU A 352 23.19 10.94 -12.41
N HIS A 353 23.85 11.63 -11.48
CA HIS A 353 23.77 13.08 -11.35
C HIS A 353 24.30 13.83 -12.58
N GLU A 354 25.41 13.37 -13.18
CA GLU A 354 25.98 13.97 -14.38
C GLU A 354 25.02 13.88 -15.58
N THR A 355 24.41 12.71 -15.78
CA THR A 355 23.39 12.47 -16.81
C THR A 355 22.14 13.33 -16.60
N ALA A 356 21.74 13.55 -15.34
CA ALA A 356 20.64 14.45 -15.01
C ALA A 356 20.97 15.91 -15.38
N PHE A 357 22.18 16.37 -15.12
CA PHE A 357 22.65 17.72 -15.47
C PHE A 357 22.69 17.94 -16.99
N ASP A 358 23.17 16.95 -17.74
CA ASP A 358 23.14 16.98 -19.20
C ASP A 358 21.70 17.07 -19.72
N THR A 359 20.77 16.36 -19.08
CA THR A 359 19.34 16.42 -19.40
C THR A 359 18.77 17.81 -19.15
N VAL A 360 19.09 18.43 -18.00
CA VAL A 360 18.66 19.81 -17.69
C VAL A 360 19.24 20.81 -18.71
N ARG A 361 20.54 20.70 -19.03
CA ARG A 361 21.18 21.53 -20.05
C ARG A 361 20.48 21.43 -21.41
N ASN A 362 20.16 20.21 -21.82
CA ASN A 362 19.44 19.97 -23.06
C ASN A 362 18.02 20.57 -23.03
N ARG A 363 17.32 20.53 -21.88
CA ARG A 363 16.01 21.18 -21.75
C ARG A 363 16.09 22.68 -22.00
N TYR A 364 17.05 23.40 -21.41
CA TYR A 364 17.23 24.83 -21.71
C TYR A 364 17.49 25.07 -23.21
N ALA A 365 18.38 24.30 -23.81
CA ALA A 365 18.74 24.43 -25.22
C ALA A 365 17.55 24.17 -26.17
N VAL A 366 16.69 23.19 -25.86
CA VAL A 366 15.56 22.79 -26.70
C VAL A 366 14.32 23.67 -26.47
N MET A 367 14.05 24.09 -25.23
CA MET A 367 12.82 24.82 -24.90
C MET A 367 12.86 26.28 -25.34
N LEU A 368 14.02 26.95 -25.26
CA LEU A 368 14.13 28.37 -25.61
C LEU A 368 13.71 28.69 -27.06
N PRO A 369 14.12 27.92 -28.09
CA PRO A 369 13.62 28.13 -29.45
C PRO A 369 12.10 28.02 -29.60
N ILE A 370 11.44 27.17 -28.80
CA ILE A 370 9.99 26.92 -28.85
C ILE A 370 9.19 28.11 -28.30
N VAL A 371 9.79 28.92 -27.43
CA VAL A 371 9.11 30.03 -26.73
C VAL A 371 9.75 31.39 -27.01
N ARG A 372 10.54 31.51 -28.08
CA ARG A 372 11.40 32.66 -28.39
C ARG A 372 10.67 34.02 -28.34
N TYR A 373 9.43 34.07 -28.81
CA TYR A 373 8.60 35.28 -28.90
C TYR A 373 7.53 35.33 -27.80
N THR A 374 7.02 34.18 -27.36
CA THR A 374 6.06 34.12 -26.25
C THR A 374 6.72 34.49 -24.91
N LEU A 375 7.95 34.06 -24.66
CA LEU A 375 8.63 34.24 -23.37
C LEU A 375 8.84 35.74 -23.01
N PRO A 376 9.37 36.63 -23.88
CA PRO A 376 9.47 38.05 -23.57
C PRO A 376 8.12 38.72 -23.30
N ARG A 377 7.06 38.30 -24.02
CA ARG A 377 5.70 38.83 -23.82
C ARG A 377 5.13 38.43 -22.47
N LEU A 378 5.32 37.18 -22.05
CA LEU A 378 4.92 36.70 -20.72
C LEU A 378 5.75 37.37 -19.62
N ALA A 379 7.05 37.56 -19.83
CA ALA A 379 7.93 38.21 -18.86
C ALA A 379 7.52 39.68 -18.56
N ALA A 380 6.89 40.35 -19.54
CA ALA A 380 6.34 41.69 -19.40
C ALA A 380 4.94 41.72 -18.75
N ASP A 381 4.24 40.58 -18.64
CA ASP A 381 2.90 40.50 -18.04
C ASP A 381 2.98 40.44 -16.50
N PRO A 382 2.39 41.41 -15.76
CA PRO A 382 2.45 41.41 -14.30
C PRO A 382 1.68 40.25 -13.64
N GLY A 383 0.67 39.70 -14.31
CA GLY A 383 -0.09 38.55 -13.82
C GLY A 383 0.78 37.30 -13.81
N PHE A 384 1.37 36.98 -14.96
CA PHE A 384 2.29 35.87 -15.13
C PHE A 384 3.52 36.00 -14.23
N ARG A 385 4.11 37.20 -14.11
CA ARG A 385 5.26 37.42 -13.22
C ARG A 385 4.97 37.04 -11.76
N ARG A 386 3.79 37.38 -11.25
CA ARG A 386 3.36 36.97 -9.90
C ARG A 386 3.24 35.45 -9.79
N THR A 387 2.59 34.81 -10.76
CA THR A 387 2.44 33.35 -10.79
C THR A 387 3.79 32.62 -10.86
N ALA A 388 4.69 33.03 -11.75
CA ALA A 388 6.01 32.43 -11.88
C ALA A 388 6.87 32.61 -10.61
N THR A 389 6.81 33.80 -9.98
CA THR A 389 7.50 34.06 -8.71
C THR A 389 6.97 33.15 -7.60
N GLN A 390 5.66 32.98 -7.51
CA GLN A 390 5.04 32.06 -6.55
C GLN A 390 5.49 30.61 -6.79
N LEU A 391 5.46 30.14 -8.04
CA LEU A 391 5.90 28.78 -8.38
C LEU A 391 7.40 28.56 -8.05
N ARG A 392 8.27 29.55 -8.28
CA ARG A 392 9.67 29.51 -7.85
C ARG A 392 9.81 29.37 -6.33
N GLN A 393 9.02 30.12 -5.56
CA GLN A 393 8.98 30.01 -4.08
C GLN A 393 8.50 28.63 -3.60
N GLU A 394 7.68 27.95 -4.40
CA GLU A 394 7.26 26.56 -4.16
C GLU A 394 8.30 25.52 -4.64
N GLY A 395 9.48 25.95 -5.09
CA GLY A 395 10.58 25.07 -5.49
C GLY A 395 10.69 24.79 -6.99
N TRP A 396 9.92 25.48 -7.83
CA TRP A 396 10.07 25.31 -9.29
C TRP A 396 11.37 25.95 -9.78
N ARG A 397 12.21 25.14 -10.41
CA ARG A 397 13.33 25.59 -11.25
C ARG A 397 12.85 26.26 -12.54
N ASP A 398 13.72 27.06 -13.13
CA ASP A 398 13.42 27.79 -14.35
C ASP A 398 13.17 26.86 -15.54
N TRP A 399 13.88 25.73 -15.62
CA TRP A 399 13.60 24.73 -16.63
C TRP A 399 12.21 24.09 -16.47
N HIS A 400 11.63 24.02 -15.26
CA HIS A 400 10.24 23.58 -15.07
C HIS A 400 9.26 24.56 -15.70
N LEU A 401 9.43 25.85 -15.40
CA LEU A 401 8.59 26.91 -15.96
C LEU A 401 8.72 26.94 -17.48
N LEU A 402 9.94 26.91 -18.01
CA LEU A 402 10.19 26.87 -19.46
C LEU A 402 9.54 25.66 -20.12
N THR A 403 9.64 24.47 -19.51
CA THR A 403 9.02 23.25 -20.05
C THR A 403 7.50 23.37 -20.07
N ALA A 404 6.89 23.90 -19.00
CA ALA A 404 5.45 24.11 -18.94
C ALA A 404 4.95 25.11 -19.99
N ILE A 405 5.66 26.24 -20.17
CA ILE A 405 5.36 27.25 -21.18
C ILE A 405 5.54 26.67 -22.59
N ALA A 406 6.64 25.97 -22.85
CA ALA A 406 6.91 25.35 -24.15
C ALA A 406 5.86 24.29 -24.51
N ASN A 407 5.41 23.49 -23.54
CA ASN A 407 4.31 22.55 -23.74
C ASN A 407 2.99 23.27 -24.07
N ALA A 408 2.68 24.39 -23.41
CA ALA A 408 1.49 25.18 -23.73
C ALA A 408 1.56 25.77 -25.15
N VAL A 409 2.71 26.34 -25.53
CA VAL A 409 2.94 26.92 -26.87
C VAL A 409 2.89 25.85 -27.95
N GLY A 410 3.61 24.73 -27.76
CA GLY A 410 3.62 23.61 -28.67
C GLY A 410 2.22 23.02 -28.90
N ASN A 411 1.46 22.82 -27.82
CA ASN A 411 0.07 22.33 -27.91
C ASN A 411 -0.84 23.31 -28.65
N HIS A 412 -0.73 24.61 -28.38
CA HIS A 412 -1.53 25.62 -29.07
C HIS A 412 -1.27 25.59 -30.59
N ARG A 413 0.00 25.55 -31.00
CA ARG A 413 0.37 25.49 -32.42
C ARG A 413 -0.10 24.21 -33.11
N ALA A 414 0.05 23.06 -32.45
CA ALA A 414 -0.47 21.79 -32.98
C ALA A 414 -1.99 21.88 -33.19
N GLN A 415 -2.73 22.45 -32.23
CA GLN A 415 -4.18 22.62 -32.34
C GLN A 415 -4.59 23.57 -33.48
N GLN A 416 -3.84 24.65 -33.73
CA GLN A 416 -4.08 25.56 -34.86
C GLN A 416 -3.89 24.86 -36.22
N GLN A 417 -3.00 23.87 -36.29
CA GLN A 417 -2.79 23.04 -37.47
C GLN A 417 -3.81 21.88 -37.57
N GLY A 418 -4.81 21.83 -36.69
CA GLY A 418 -5.78 20.73 -36.64
C GLY A 418 -5.21 19.40 -36.12
N LEU A 419 -3.98 19.42 -35.56
CA LEU A 419 -3.32 18.26 -35.01
C LEU A 419 -3.73 18.09 -33.54
N ARG A 420 -4.53 17.07 -33.25
CA ARG A 420 -4.97 16.75 -31.89
C ARG A 420 -4.65 15.30 -31.59
N PRO A 421 -3.99 15.00 -30.45
CA PRO A 421 -3.74 13.62 -30.06
C PRO A 421 -5.07 12.90 -29.79
N SER A 422 -5.21 11.71 -30.33
CA SER A 422 -6.35 10.81 -30.13
C SER A 422 -5.88 9.40 -29.72
N PRO A 423 -6.64 8.69 -28.87
CA PRO A 423 -6.39 7.28 -28.63
C PRO A 423 -6.43 6.50 -29.95
N GLY A 424 -5.35 5.75 -30.24
CA GLY A 424 -5.23 4.95 -31.47
C GLY A 424 -4.49 5.63 -32.62
N ASP A 425 -3.94 6.84 -32.44
CA ASP A 425 -3.14 7.51 -33.48
C ASP A 425 -1.98 6.62 -33.98
N SER A 426 -1.73 6.64 -35.29
CA SER A 426 -0.57 6.00 -35.90
C SER A 426 0.73 6.64 -35.42
N SER A 427 1.84 5.90 -35.50
CA SER A 427 3.18 6.41 -35.19
C SER A 427 3.52 7.67 -35.99
N GLU A 428 3.14 7.70 -37.27
CA GLU A 428 3.34 8.85 -38.15
C GLU A 428 2.54 10.09 -37.69
N HIS A 429 1.29 9.91 -37.28
CA HIS A 429 0.48 11.03 -36.78
C HIS A 429 1.05 11.60 -35.49
N ARG A 430 1.50 10.73 -34.58
CA ARG A 430 2.19 11.15 -33.34
C ARG A 430 3.48 11.90 -33.63
N ALA A 431 4.28 11.42 -34.59
CA ALA A 431 5.51 12.10 -35.01
C ALA A 431 5.22 13.50 -35.56
N ARG A 432 4.14 13.68 -36.35
CA ARG A 432 3.70 14.99 -36.85
C ARG A 432 3.27 15.94 -35.73
N ILE A 433 2.52 15.45 -34.75
CA ILE A 433 2.15 16.25 -33.56
C ILE A 433 3.41 16.70 -32.82
N LEU A 434 4.32 15.77 -32.52
CA LEU A 434 5.58 16.07 -31.81
C LEU A 434 6.44 17.09 -32.57
N ALA A 435 6.57 16.94 -33.90
CA ALA A 435 7.30 17.88 -34.73
C ALA A 435 6.69 19.30 -34.68
N ALA A 436 5.36 19.41 -34.74
CA ALA A 436 4.67 20.71 -34.62
C ALA A 436 4.86 21.33 -33.22
N MET A 437 4.85 20.51 -32.16
CA MET A 437 5.07 20.99 -30.79
C MET A 437 6.49 21.48 -30.56
N GLN A 438 7.49 20.79 -31.15
CA GLN A 438 8.92 21.05 -30.97
C GLN A 438 9.51 22.06 -31.96
N ALA A 439 8.75 22.49 -32.96
CA ALA A 439 9.22 23.47 -33.93
C ALA A 439 9.63 24.80 -33.24
N PRO A 440 10.68 25.50 -33.70
CA PRO A 440 10.96 26.86 -33.22
C PRO A 440 9.77 27.80 -33.45
N GLU A 441 9.58 28.77 -32.56
CA GLU A 441 8.54 29.80 -32.71
C GLU A 441 8.95 30.83 -33.78
N HIS A 442 8.02 31.19 -34.67
CA HIS A 442 8.20 32.20 -35.71
C HIS A 442 7.45 33.50 -35.35
N PRO A 443 7.92 34.70 -35.74
CA PRO A 443 7.21 35.96 -35.46
C PRO A 443 5.81 36.04 -36.07
N ASP A 444 5.54 35.27 -37.13
CA ASP A 444 4.23 35.20 -37.78
C ASP A 444 3.28 34.17 -37.13
N ASP A 445 3.75 33.40 -36.13
CA ASP A 445 2.91 32.47 -35.40
C ASP A 445 1.84 33.24 -34.61
N PRO A 446 0.57 32.79 -34.60
CA PRO A 446 -0.47 33.42 -33.79
C PRO A 446 -0.08 33.43 -32.30
N PRO A 447 -0.21 34.57 -31.61
CA PRO A 447 0.21 34.67 -30.22
C PRO A 447 -0.68 33.81 -29.32
N VAL A 448 -0.05 32.99 -28.47
CA VAL A 448 -0.78 32.18 -27.49
C VAL A 448 -1.44 33.11 -26.45
N PRO A 449 -2.73 32.97 -26.14
CA PRO A 449 -3.41 33.83 -25.17
C PRO A 449 -2.81 33.67 -23.76
N VAL A 450 -2.71 34.77 -22.99
CA VAL A 450 -2.15 34.75 -21.62
C VAL A 450 -2.91 33.81 -20.69
N GLN A 451 -4.20 33.59 -20.95
CA GLN A 451 -5.07 32.66 -20.22
C GLN A 451 -4.61 31.19 -20.34
N ALA A 452 -3.75 30.86 -21.31
CA ALA A 452 -3.13 29.54 -21.41
C ALA A 452 -2.01 29.30 -20.37
N PHE A 453 -1.57 30.35 -19.65
CA PHE A 453 -0.45 30.31 -18.71
C PHE A 453 -0.88 30.62 -17.26
N THR A 454 -2.12 30.26 -16.90
CA THR A 454 -2.54 30.31 -15.49
C THR A 454 -1.74 29.30 -14.66
N GLU A 455 -1.68 29.50 -13.34
CA GLU A 455 -1.02 28.56 -12.42
C GLU A 455 -1.52 27.12 -12.62
N HIS A 456 -2.85 26.95 -12.72
CA HIS A 456 -3.46 25.64 -12.97
C HIS A 456 -2.97 25.01 -14.29
N ALA A 457 -2.89 25.79 -15.37
CA ALA A 457 -2.41 25.31 -16.66
C ALA A 457 -0.92 24.95 -16.62
N LEU A 458 -0.09 25.77 -15.96
CA LEU A 458 1.35 25.49 -15.80
C LEU A 458 1.57 24.19 -15.03
N ARG A 459 0.86 23.98 -13.91
CA ARG A 459 0.92 22.73 -13.14
C ARG A 459 0.50 21.52 -13.97
N ALA A 460 -0.57 21.64 -14.76
CA ALA A 460 -1.00 20.58 -15.65
C ALA A 460 0.06 20.24 -16.72
N HIS A 461 0.69 21.26 -17.32
CA HIS A 461 1.76 21.06 -18.29
C HIS A 461 3.05 20.50 -17.67
N LEU A 462 3.37 20.87 -16.42
CA LEU A 462 4.49 20.27 -15.70
C LEU A 462 4.22 18.79 -15.39
N PHE A 463 3.00 18.42 -15.01
CA PHE A 463 2.67 17.02 -14.78
C PHE A 463 2.86 16.17 -16.05
N VAL A 464 2.45 16.67 -17.22
CA VAL A 464 2.72 15.99 -18.51
C VAL A 464 4.23 15.86 -18.76
N ALA A 465 5.01 16.89 -18.44
CA ALA A 465 6.47 16.85 -18.54
C ALA A 465 7.11 15.85 -17.56
N ALA A 466 6.56 15.72 -16.35
CA ALA A 466 6.99 14.74 -15.36
C ALA A 466 6.75 13.31 -15.85
N VAL A 467 5.59 13.03 -16.45
CA VAL A 467 5.31 11.73 -17.10
C VAL A 467 6.30 11.44 -18.24
N SER A 468 6.62 12.44 -19.07
CA SER A 468 7.63 12.29 -20.13
C SER A 468 9.03 12.03 -19.56
N THR A 469 9.39 12.75 -18.49
CA THR A 469 10.66 12.58 -17.79
C THR A 469 10.80 11.19 -17.20
N ALA A 470 9.77 10.71 -16.50
CA ALA A 470 9.74 9.35 -15.97
C ALA A 470 9.98 8.30 -17.07
N ARG A 471 9.32 8.43 -18.23
CA ARG A 471 9.57 7.53 -19.38
C ARG A 471 10.99 7.66 -19.92
N GLY A 472 11.55 8.87 -19.98
CA GLY A 472 12.93 9.12 -20.39
C GLY A 472 13.96 8.46 -19.47
N LEU A 473 13.63 8.33 -18.18
CA LEU A 473 14.41 7.59 -17.18
C LEU A 473 14.20 6.07 -17.25
N GLY A 474 13.42 5.56 -18.22
CA GLY A 474 13.09 4.14 -18.34
C GLY A 474 11.99 3.66 -17.39
N LEU A 475 11.29 4.57 -16.70
CA LEU A 475 10.23 4.22 -15.76
C LEU A 475 8.93 3.87 -16.48
N ALA A 476 8.27 2.81 -16.01
CA ALA A 476 7.01 2.33 -16.54
C ALA A 476 5.82 3.02 -15.87
N ILE A 477 5.16 3.92 -16.60
CA ILE A 477 3.88 4.51 -16.18
C ILE A 477 2.75 3.54 -16.52
N ARG A 478 2.23 2.88 -15.49
CA ARG A 478 1.20 1.84 -15.60
C ARG A 478 -0.18 2.43 -15.98
N PRO A 479 -1.00 1.72 -16.77
CA PRO A 479 -2.39 2.11 -17.00
C PRO A 479 -3.17 2.15 -15.69
N GLY A 480 -3.91 3.24 -15.45
CA GLY A 480 -4.70 3.43 -14.23
C GLY A 480 -4.74 4.89 -13.80
N PRO A 481 -5.44 5.21 -12.69
CA PRO A 481 -5.35 6.52 -12.08
C PRO A 481 -3.92 6.76 -11.58
N LEU A 482 -3.28 7.82 -12.09
CA LEU A 482 -1.97 8.27 -11.67
C LEU A 482 -2.16 9.56 -10.85
N ASP A 483 -1.75 9.55 -9.59
CA ASP A 483 -1.70 10.75 -8.78
C ASP A 483 -0.51 11.62 -9.21
N PRO A 484 -0.74 12.86 -9.70
CA PRO A 484 0.32 13.78 -10.06
C PRO A 484 1.30 14.05 -8.93
N GLN A 485 0.82 14.18 -7.70
CA GLN A 485 1.66 14.52 -6.57
C GLN A 485 2.56 13.35 -6.19
N ALA A 486 2.04 12.12 -6.22
CA ALA A 486 2.82 10.92 -5.97
C ALA A 486 3.98 10.77 -6.97
N LEU A 487 3.74 10.96 -8.27
CA LEU A 487 4.80 10.86 -9.28
C LEU A 487 5.86 11.96 -9.08
N LEU A 488 5.43 13.20 -8.86
CA LEU A 488 6.32 14.32 -8.62
C LEU A 488 7.14 14.16 -7.33
N SER A 489 6.56 13.55 -6.29
CA SER A 489 7.26 13.18 -5.07
C SER A 489 8.37 12.18 -5.36
N VAL A 490 8.08 11.09 -6.09
CA VAL A 490 9.11 10.09 -6.44
C VAL A 490 10.21 10.70 -7.29
N LEU A 491 9.86 11.48 -8.33
CA LEU A 491 10.86 12.12 -9.18
C LEU A 491 11.72 13.12 -8.38
N GLY A 492 11.12 13.84 -7.44
CA GLY A 492 11.82 14.70 -6.51
C GLY A 492 12.81 13.96 -5.63
N ASP A 493 12.29 13.02 -4.84
CA ASP A 493 13.02 12.32 -3.78
C ASP A 493 14.09 11.36 -4.33
N ARG A 494 13.83 10.77 -5.51
CA ARG A 494 14.66 9.70 -6.07
C ARG A 494 15.48 10.13 -7.29
N TYR A 495 15.05 11.15 -8.03
CA TYR A 495 15.66 11.53 -9.32
C TYR A 495 16.02 13.02 -9.43
N GLY A 496 16.13 13.71 -8.29
CA GLY A 496 16.61 15.10 -8.23
C GLY A 496 15.73 16.10 -8.97
N TYR A 497 14.47 15.76 -9.30
CA TYR A 497 13.64 16.57 -10.19
C TYR A 497 13.45 18.00 -9.71
N TRP A 498 13.39 18.23 -8.39
CA TRP A 498 13.25 19.57 -7.79
C TRP A 498 14.58 20.25 -7.47
N THR A 499 15.68 19.51 -7.42
CA THR A 499 16.98 19.99 -6.92
C THR A 499 18.00 20.19 -8.01
N ASP A 500 17.97 19.36 -9.04
CA ASP A 500 18.95 19.38 -10.11
C ASP A 500 18.72 20.59 -11.02
N ASP A 501 19.75 21.41 -11.13
CA ASP A 501 19.80 22.56 -12.01
C ASP A 501 21.23 22.85 -12.43
N ILE A 502 21.39 23.69 -13.46
CA ILE A 502 22.69 24.16 -13.95
C ILE A 502 22.80 25.67 -13.81
N GLU A 503 24.02 26.20 -13.81
CA GLU A 503 24.21 27.64 -13.91
C GLU A 503 23.69 28.15 -15.27
N HIS A 504 22.82 29.16 -15.23
CA HIS A 504 22.22 29.76 -16.41
C HIS A 504 21.82 31.21 -16.14
N THR A 505 21.63 32.00 -17.21
CA THR A 505 21.03 33.34 -17.11
C THR A 505 19.52 33.21 -16.94
N ASP A 506 18.91 34.02 -16.06
CA ASP A 506 17.45 34.03 -15.86
C ASP A 506 16.75 34.21 -17.22
N PRO A 507 15.96 33.22 -17.67
CA PRO A 507 15.39 33.22 -19.02
C PRO A 507 14.28 34.27 -19.19
N PHE A 508 13.76 34.84 -18.10
CA PHE A 508 12.78 35.92 -18.10
C PHE A 508 13.42 37.32 -18.02
N GLY A 509 14.74 37.39 -17.84
CA GLY A 509 15.48 38.65 -17.75
C GLY A 509 15.13 39.49 -16.52
N TRP A 510 14.57 38.87 -15.48
CA TRP A 510 14.28 39.55 -14.23
C TRP A 510 15.56 39.71 -13.39
N PRO A 511 15.70 40.82 -12.65
CA PRO A 511 16.83 41.00 -11.75
C PRO A 511 16.78 39.94 -10.65
N ALA A 512 17.93 39.35 -10.32
CA ALA A 512 18.05 38.38 -9.23
C ALA A 512 17.49 38.99 -7.94
N THR A 513 16.49 38.33 -7.36
CA THR A 513 15.99 38.66 -6.03
C THR A 513 17.08 38.35 -5.01
N GLN A 514 17.43 39.31 -4.14
CA GLN A 514 18.39 39.11 -3.05
C GLN A 514 17.88 37.97 -2.15
N GLY A 515 18.45 36.77 -2.33
CA GLY A 515 18.04 35.55 -1.63
C GLY A 515 18.54 34.25 -2.29
N ASP A 516 18.74 34.25 -3.61
CA ASP A 516 19.10 33.03 -4.37
C ASP A 516 20.61 32.90 -4.65
N THR A 517 21.45 33.09 -3.62
CA THR A 517 22.89 32.74 -3.73
C THR A 517 23.20 31.53 -2.86
N ILE A 518 23.21 30.37 -3.52
CA ILE A 518 23.70 29.02 -3.14
C ILE A 518 23.00 28.35 -1.96
#